data_AF-A0A8T3LL44-F1
#
_entry.id   AF-A0A8T3LL44-F1
#
_cell.length_a   1.000
_cell.length_b   1.000
_cell.length_c   1.000
_cell.angle_alpha   90.00
_cell.angle_beta   90.00
_cell.angle_gamma   90.00
#
_symmetry.space_group_name_H-M   'P 1'
#
loop_
_entity.id
_entity.type
_entity.pdbx_description
1 polymer ?
#
loop_
_entity_poly.entity_id
_entity_poly.type
_entity_poly.pdbx_seq_one_letter_code
_entity_poly.pdbx_strand_id
1 'polypeptide(L)'
;MRSRFIDRGAIFAGWVGIGVALVVVIAFELIIAVQALVFILAPLMGLLIGAYANTRSERHRPWSRVLANAAYAGLVTAVGLALLYGGLRLLFVYGDSGYRSESQGGQLPCRPGPDCTYQRLLGANGAPTLEAAGVTDAAGFEGLLIRELLIGSGVLVTLTLGGAVAGGVIKGLGRPPGQPTGSPGTRNVSNAAPGPEGPALQG
;
A
#
# COMPACT_ATOMS: atom_id res chain seq x y z
N MET A 1 31.47 -3.48 -8.60
CA MET A 1 30.07 -3.94 -8.36
C MET A 1 29.20 -2.71 -8.13
N ARG A 2 28.23 -2.41 -9.02
CA ARG A 2 27.33 -1.26 -8.87
C ARG A 2 26.43 -1.49 -7.65
N SER A 3 26.66 -0.79 -6.54
CA SER A 3 25.73 -0.85 -5.40
C SER A 3 24.40 -0.23 -5.84
N ARG A 4 23.35 -1.05 -5.96
CA ARG A 4 22.01 -0.53 -6.22
C ARG A 4 21.56 0.33 -5.05
N PHE A 5 20.91 1.45 -5.34
CA PHE A 5 20.36 2.34 -4.32
C PHE A 5 19.12 1.72 -3.65
N ILE A 6 18.34 0.93 -4.41
CA ILE A 6 17.19 0.16 -3.94
C ILE A 6 17.58 -1.32 -3.81
N ASP A 7 17.25 -1.92 -2.67
CA ASP A 7 17.52 -3.33 -2.39
C ASP A 7 16.53 -4.25 -3.12
N ARG A 8 16.97 -5.47 -3.48
CA ARG A 8 16.10 -6.48 -4.13
C ARG A 8 14.87 -6.84 -3.27
N GLY A 9 15.02 -6.82 -1.95
CA GLY A 9 13.92 -7.07 -1.02
C GLY A 9 12.81 -6.02 -1.11
N ALA A 10 13.18 -4.75 -1.32
CA ALA A 10 12.22 -3.66 -1.54
C ALA A 10 11.49 -3.78 -2.88
N ILE A 11 12.18 -4.24 -3.94
CA ILE A 11 11.55 -4.53 -5.24
C ILE A 11 10.49 -5.62 -5.09
N PHE A 12 10.83 -6.72 -4.41
CA PHE A 12 9.87 -7.79 -4.12
C PHE A 12 8.68 -7.30 -3.29
N ALA A 13 8.94 -6.49 -2.26
CA ALA A 13 7.88 -5.89 -1.46
C ALA A 13 6.94 -5.02 -2.30
N GLY A 14 7.45 -4.25 -3.27
CA GLY A 14 6.61 -3.50 -4.21
C GLY A 14 5.62 -4.39 -4.97
N TRP A 15 6.07 -5.54 -5.49
CA TRP A 15 5.18 -6.50 -6.17
C TRP A 15 4.12 -7.10 -5.24
N VAL A 16 4.50 -7.44 -4.01
CA VAL A 16 3.54 -7.87 -2.98
C VAL A 16 2.51 -6.76 -2.74
N GLY A 17 2.95 -5.52 -2.61
CA GLY A 17 2.09 -4.35 -2.45
C GLY A 17 1.04 -4.22 -3.54
N ILE A 18 1.41 -4.44 -4.81
CA ILE A 18 0.45 -4.47 -5.93
C ILE A 18 -0.60 -5.58 -5.74
N GLY A 19 -0.17 -6.78 -5.34
CA GLY A 19 -1.10 -7.88 -5.06
C GLY A 19 -2.09 -7.56 -3.95
N VAL A 20 -1.63 -6.94 -2.86
CA VAL A 20 -2.53 -6.53 -1.77
C VAL A 20 -3.45 -5.38 -2.22
N ALA A 21 -2.94 -4.43 -3.01
CA ALA A 21 -3.75 -3.36 -3.59
C ALA A 21 -4.90 -3.89 -4.44
N LEU A 22 -4.64 -4.89 -5.30
CA LEU A 22 -5.64 -5.58 -6.10
C LEU A 22 -6.76 -6.16 -5.24
N VAL A 23 -6.40 -6.94 -4.22
CA VAL A 23 -7.39 -7.60 -3.35
C VAL A 23 -8.23 -6.57 -2.60
N VAL A 24 -7.60 -5.55 -2.01
CA VAL A 24 -8.29 -4.50 -1.24
C VAL A 24 -9.25 -3.72 -2.12
N VAL A 25 -8.79 -3.27 -3.28
CA VAL A 25 -9.60 -2.45 -4.18
C VAL A 25 -10.79 -3.25 -4.72
N ILE A 26 -10.59 -4.48 -5.18
CA ILE A 26 -11.70 -5.31 -5.67
C ILE A 26 -12.69 -5.62 -4.53
N ALA A 27 -12.20 -5.95 -3.33
CA ALA A 27 -13.07 -6.32 -2.21
C ALA A 27 -13.96 -5.16 -1.72
N PHE A 28 -13.46 -3.93 -1.74
CA PHE A 28 -14.15 -2.78 -1.14
C PHE A 28 -14.79 -1.83 -2.15
N GLU A 29 -14.26 -1.68 -3.37
CA GLU A 29 -14.83 -0.76 -4.37
C GLU A 29 -16.08 -1.32 -5.07
N LEU A 30 -16.30 -2.65 -5.05
CA LEU A 30 -17.53 -3.24 -5.57
C LEU A 30 -18.76 -2.92 -4.70
N ILE A 31 -18.56 -2.39 -3.48
CA ILE A 31 -19.62 -2.00 -2.56
C ILE A 31 -19.47 -0.50 -2.28
N ILE A 32 -20.33 0.33 -2.89
CA ILE A 32 -20.29 1.80 -2.79
C ILE A 32 -20.23 2.28 -1.32
N ALA A 33 -20.93 1.60 -0.41
CA ALA A 33 -20.97 1.95 1.01
C ALA A 33 -19.61 1.83 1.74
N VAL A 34 -18.63 1.11 1.18
CA VAL A 34 -17.37 0.75 1.87
C VAL A 34 -16.14 1.43 1.24
N GLN A 35 -16.35 2.28 0.25
CA GLN A 35 -15.27 2.99 -0.46
C GLN A 35 -14.36 3.82 0.45
N ALA A 36 -14.92 4.45 1.49
CA ALA A 36 -14.12 5.20 2.47
C ALA A 36 -13.08 4.32 3.20
N LEU A 37 -13.31 3.01 3.27
CA LEU A 37 -12.41 2.08 3.92
C LEU A 37 -11.07 1.94 3.17
N VAL A 38 -11.06 2.10 1.85
CA VAL A 38 -9.82 2.06 1.05
C VAL A 38 -8.88 3.19 1.48
N PHE A 39 -9.42 4.39 1.74
CA PHE A 39 -8.66 5.53 2.24
C PHE A 39 -8.14 5.32 3.66
N ILE A 40 -8.93 4.69 4.53
CA ILE A 40 -8.53 4.37 5.91
C ILE A 40 -7.44 3.30 5.95
N LEU A 41 -7.52 2.29 5.07
CA LEU A 41 -6.57 1.19 4.98
C LEU A 41 -5.28 1.59 4.25
N ALA A 42 -5.34 2.53 3.31
CA ALA A 42 -4.19 3.03 2.55
C ALA A 42 -2.94 3.37 3.40
N PRO A 43 -3.03 4.13 4.51
CA PRO A 43 -1.87 4.43 5.35
C PRO A 43 -1.38 3.20 6.13
N LEU A 44 -2.27 2.31 6.58
CA LEU A 44 -1.90 1.07 7.28
C LEU A 44 -1.14 0.12 6.35
N MET A 45 -1.64 -0.03 5.13
CA MET A 45 -1.00 -0.77 4.05
C MET A 45 0.39 -0.22 3.74
N GLY A 46 0.49 1.11 3.62
CA GLY A 46 1.75 1.82 3.51
C GLY A 46 2.70 1.42 4.63
N LEU A 47 2.29 1.59 5.88
CA LEU A 47 3.09 1.28 7.07
C LEU A 47 3.62 -0.16 7.05
N LEU A 48 2.74 -1.12 6.77
CA LEU A 48 3.13 -2.52 6.67
C LEU A 48 4.14 -2.76 5.54
N ILE A 49 3.92 -2.19 4.34
CA ILE A 49 4.82 -2.44 3.21
C ILE A 49 6.18 -1.77 3.39
N GLY A 50 6.24 -0.60 4.01
CA GLY A 50 7.49 0.09 4.33
C GLY A 50 8.33 -0.67 5.35
N ALA A 51 7.68 -1.23 6.39
CA ALA A 51 8.35 -2.09 7.37
C ALA A 51 8.77 -3.44 6.75
N TYR A 52 7.92 -4.03 5.90
CA TYR A 52 8.17 -5.28 5.21
C TYR A 52 9.35 -5.17 4.23
N ALA A 53 9.42 -4.11 3.42
CA ALA A 53 10.49 -3.87 2.47
C ALA A 53 11.87 -3.87 3.13
N ASN A 54 11.98 -3.23 4.30
CA ASN A 54 13.22 -3.16 5.05
C ASN A 54 13.51 -4.45 5.82
N THR A 55 12.50 -5.15 6.31
CA THR A 55 12.66 -6.49 6.90
C THR A 55 13.17 -7.48 5.86
N ARG A 56 12.59 -7.47 4.65
CA ARG A 56 13.01 -8.34 3.54
C ARG A 56 14.39 -8.00 2.99
N SER A 57 14.81 -6.75 3.16
CA SER A 57 16.15 -6.28 2.77
C SER A 57 17.18 -6.37 3.90
N GLU A 58 16.79 -6.92 5.07
CA GLU A 58 17.59 -6.97 6.31
C GLU A 58 18.20 -5.61 6.67
N ARG A 59 17.45 -4.53 6.43
CA ARG A 59 17.97 -3.16 6.45
C ARG A 59 17.46 -2.40 7.67
N HIS A 60 18.40 -1.91 8.47
CA HIS A 60 18.15 -0.99 9.59
C HIS A 60 18.92 0.33 9.43
N ARG A 61 20.07 0.28 8.74
CA ARG A 61 20.93 1.41 8.38
C ARG A 61 21.64 1.12 7.05
N PRO A 62 22.21 2.13 6.36
CA PRO A 62 22.08 3.57 6.62
C PRO A 62 20.66 4.08 6.35
N TRP A 63 20.29 5.20 7.00
CA TRP A 63 18.94 5.79 6.93
C TRP A 63 18.48 6.13 5.51
N SER A 64 19.40 6.60 4.66
CA SER A 64 19.10 6.89 3.26
C SER A 64 18.55 5.67 2.51
N ARG A 65 19.08 4.47 2.77
CA ARG A 65 18.60 3.23 2.15
C ARG A 65 17.30 2.73 2.76
N VAL A 66 17.13 2.87 4.07
CA VAL A 66 15.88 2.49 4.76
C VAL A 66 14.70 3.29 4.20
N LEU A 67 14.88 4.61 4.09
CA LEU A 67 13.86 5.50 3.54
C LEU A 67 13.67 5.27 2.05
N ALA A 68 14.73 5.07 1.27
CA ALA A 68 14.61 4.77 -0.16
C ALA A 68 13.85 3.47 -0.43
N ASN A 69 14.16 2.39 0.30
CA ASN A 69 13.45 1.11 0.19
C ASN A 69 11.97 1.24 0.56
N ALA A 70 11.69 1.94 1.67
CA ALA A 70 10.32 2.16 2.14
C ALA A 70 9.51 3.02 1.16
N ALA A 71 10.08 4.14 0.70
CA ALA A 71 9.46 5.04 -0.26
C ALA A 71 9.23 4.35 -1.60
N TYR A 72 10.17 3.54 -2.08
CA TYR A 72 10.00 2.76 -3.31
C TYR A 72 8.83 1.78 -3.20
N ALA A 73 8.82 0.93 -2.16
CA ALA A 73 7.77 -0.07 -1.99
C ALA A 73 6.40 0.59 -1.75
N GLY A 74 6.38 1.67 -0.96
CA GLY A 74 5.22 2.52 -0.74
C GLY A 74 4.69 3.09 -2.05
N LEU A 75 5.53 3.74 -2.86
CA LEU A 75 5.13 4.35 -4.13
C LEU A 75 4.56 3.33 -5.11
N VAL A 76 5.22 2.17 -5.28
CA VAL A 76 4.71 1.09 -6.15
C VAL A 76 3.33 0.62 -5.69
N THR A 77 3.15 0.47 -4.38
CA THR A 77 1.86 0.07 -3.79
C THR A 77 0.80 1.15 -4.00
N ALA A 78 1.16 2.41 -3.80
CA ALA A 78 0.27 3.55 -3.91
C ALA A 78 -0.18 3.80 -5.36
N VAL A 79 0.73 3.65 -6.32
CA VAL A 79 0.39 3.68 -7.76
C VAL A 79 -0.54 2.52 -8.11
N GLY A 80 -0.27 1.31 -7.59
CA GLY A 80 -1.18 0.18 -7.76
C GLY A 80 -2.59 0.48 -7.26
N LEU A 81 -2.71 0.98 -6.02
CA LEU A 81 -3.99 1.40 -5.44
C LEU A 81 -4.68 2.46 -6.29
N ALA A 82 -3.98 3.53 -6.65
CA ALA A 82 -4.53 4.63 -7.44
C ALA A 82 -5.03 4.18 -8.82
N LEU A 83 -4.26 3.35 -9.54
CA LEU A 83 -4.65 2.85 -10.85
C LEU A 83 -5.85 1.90 -10.77
N LEU A 84 -5.88 1.02 -9.78
CA LEU A 84 -7.00 0.09 -9.61
C LEU A 84 -8.27 0.81 -9.16
N TYR A 85 -8.15 1.74 -8.20
CA TYR A 85 -9.25 2.59 -7.75
C TYR A 85 -9.81 3.42 -8.89
N GLY A 86 -8.93 4.08 -9.64
CA GLY A 86 -9.28 4.88 -10.80
C GLY A 86 -9.91 4.03 -11.90
N GLY A 87 -9.27 2.92 -12.23
CA GLY A 87 -9.68 2.00 -13.29
C GLY A 87 -11.04 1.37 -13.05
N LEU A 88 -11.35 0.91 -11.83
CA LEU A 88 -12.67 0.35 -11.51
C LEU A 88 -13.78 1.40 -11.65
N ARG A 89 -13.55 2.62 -11.16
CA ARG A 89 -14.53 3.70 -11.28
C ARG A 89 -14.77 4.08 -12.73
N LEU A 90 -13.70 4.23 -13.51
CA LEU A 90 -13.81 4.48 -14.94
C LEU A 90 -14.53 3.33 -15.64
N LEU A 91 -14.26 2.08 -15.28
CA LEU A 91 -14.95 0.92 -15.84
C LEU A 91 -16.46 0.98 -15.60
N PHE A 92 -16.92 1.32 -14.40
CA PHE A 92 -18.36 1.41 -14.12
C PHE A 92 -19.03 2.58 -14.83
N VAL A 93 -18.35 3.72 -14.95
CA VAL A 93 -18.92 4.92 -15.59
C VAL A 93 -18.92 4.77 -17.11
N TYR A 94 -17.79 4.41 -17.71
CA TYR A 94 -17.69 4.22 -19.16
C TYR A 94 -18.38 2.92 -19.63
N GLY A 95 -18.60 1.97 -18.72
CA GLY A 95 -19.34 0.75 -18.98
C GLY A 95 -20.87 0.88 -18.81
N ASP A 96 -21.39 2.01 -18.34
CA ASP A 96 -22.85 2.18 -18.17
C ASP A 96 -23.52 2.27 -19.54
N SER A 97 -24.24 1.21 -19.90
CA SER A 97 -25.01 1.15 -21.14
C SER A 97 -26.36 1.85 -21.06
N GLY A 98 -26.76 2.35 -19.88
CA GLY A 98 -28.09 2.88 -19.63
C GLY A 98 -29.16 1.80 -19.42
N TYR A 99 -28.76 0.52 -19.38
CA TYR A 99 -29.68 -0.59 -19.18
C TYR A 99 -30.33 -0.55 -17.80
N ARG A 100 -31.65 -0.78 -17.78
CA ARG A 100 -32.48 -1.02 -16.60
C ARG A 100 -33.58 -2.01 -16.97
N SER A 101 -34.07 -2.76 -16.00
CA SER A 101 -35.21 -3.66 -16.22
C SER A 101 -36.48 -2.87 -16.58
N GLU A 102 -37.46 -3.52 -17.21
CA GLU A 102 -38.74 -2.86 -17.51
C GLU A 102 -39.44 -2.35 -16.24
N SER A 103 -39.33 -3.10 -15.14
CA SER A 103 -39.84 -2.67 -13.82
C SER A 103 -39.19 -1.40 -13.26
N GLN A 104 -38.04 -0.99 -13.79
CA GLN A 104 -37.30 0.22 -13.43
C GLN A 104 -37.40 1.32 -14.51
N GLY A 105 -38.35 1.19 -15.44
CA GLY A 105 -38.57 2.16 -16.51
C GLY A 105 -37.75 1.92 -17.77
N GLY A 106 -37.12 0.75 -17.92
CA GLY A 106 -36.44 0.33 -19.14
C GLY A 106 -35.18 1.14 -19.49
N GLN A 107 -34.66 0.88 -20.69
CA GLN A 107 -33.44 1.48 -21.23
C GLN A 107 -33.48 3.02 -21.18
N LEU A 108 -32.42 3.64 -20.67
CA LEU A 108 -32.27 5.10 -20.67
C LEU A 108 -32.00 5.64 -22.09
N PRO A 109 -32.58 6.78 -22.49
CA PRO A 109 -32.31 7.44 -23.76
C PRO A 109 -31.01 8.26 -23.67
N CYS A 110 -29.87 7.57 -23.57
CA CYS A 110 -28.54 8.16 -23.40
C CYS A 110 -27.51 7.48 -24.31
N ARG A 111 -26.35 8.10 -24.48
CA ARG A 111 -25.17 7.47 -25.07
C ARG A 111 -24.43 6.67 -24.01
N PRO A 112 -24.02 5.42 -24.30
CA PRO A 112 -23.23 4.62 -23.35
C PRO A 112 -22.02 5.37 -22.81
N GLY A 113 -21.76 5.18 -21.51
CA GLY A 113 -20.69 5.82 -20.77
C GLY A 113 -21.18 6.93 -19.83
N PRO A 114 -20.39 8.02 -19.66
CA PRO A 114 -20.69 9.08 -18.68
C PRO A 114 -22.07 9.73 -18.83
N ASP A 115 -22.61 9.82 -20.05
CA ASP A 115 -23.95 10.37 -20.30
C ASP A 115 -25.03 9.49 -19.65
N CYS A 116 -24.98 8.17 -19.81
CA CYS A 116 -25.92 7.28 -19.13
C CYS A 116 -25.81 7.33 -17.60
N THR A 117 -24.60 7.43 -17.05
CA THR A 117 -24.42 7.60 -15.60
C THR A 117 -24.98 8.93 -15.11
N TYR A 118 -24.77 10.02 -15.86
CA TYR A 118 -25.33 11.34 -15.56
C TYR A 118 -26.87 11.29 -15.52
N GLN A 119 -27.50 10.74 -16.56
CA GLN A 119 -28.97 10.61 -16.63
C GLN A 119 -29.51 9.73 -15.49
N ARG A 120 -28.79 8.67 -15.13
CA ARG A 120 -29.14 7.80 -14.00
C ARG A 120 -29.09 8.57 -12.67
N LEU A 121 -28.09 9.44 -12.48
CA LEU A 121 -27.99 10.29 -11.30
C LEU A 121 -29.14 11.30 -11.21
N LEU A 122 -29.51 11.94 -12.34
CA LEU A 122 -30.67 12.84 -12.39
C LEU A 122 -31.96 12.12 -11.99
N GLY A 123 -32.18 10.91 -12.51
CA GLY A 123 -33.32 10.06 -12.14
C GLY A 123 -33.32 9.58 -10.68
N ALA A 124 -32.19 9.67 -9.98
CA ALA A 124 -32.01 9.33 -8.57
C ALA A 124 -32.01 10.56 -7.63
N ASN A 125 -32.55 11.70 -8.08
CA ASN A 125 -32.55 12.99 -7.36
C ASN A 125 -31.14 13.57 -7.10
N GLY A 126 -30.15 13.24 -7.93
CA GLY A 126 -28.79 13.79 -7.83
C GLY A 126 -28.63 15.22 -8.38
N ALA A 127 -29.66 15.77 -9.03
CA ALA A 127 -29.60 17.07 -9.69
C ALA A 127 -29.14 18.22 -8.78
N PRO A 128 -29.65 18.40 -7.55
CA PRO A 128 -29.23 19.51 -6.68
C PRO A 128 -27.73 19.45 -6.34
N THR A 129 -27.18 18.25 -6.17
CA THR A 129 -25.76 18.05 -5.86
C THR A 129 -24.89 18.36 -7.08
N LEU A 130 -25.33 17.97 -8.27
CA LEU A 130 -24.63 18.25 -9.54
C LEU A 130 -24.65 19.75 -9.85
N GLU A 131 -25.81 20.40 -9.69
CA GLU A 131 -25.96 21.85 -9.87
C GLU A 131 -25.09 22.64 -8.89
N ALA A 132 -25.03 22.23 -7.61
CA ALA A 132 -24.14 22.83 -6.62
C ALA A 132 -22.65 22.69 -6.99
N ALA A 133 -22.30 21.66 -7.76
CA ALA A 133 -20.95 21.47 -8.31
C ALA A 133 -20.74 22.17 -9.66
N GLY A 134 -21.74 22.90 -10.18
CA GLY A 134 -21.69 23.58 -11.47
C GLY A 134 -21.86 22.65 -12.68
N VAL A 135 -22.39 21.43 -12.47
CA VAL A 135 -22.59 20.44 -13.52
C VAL A 135 -24.03 20.49 -14.03
N THR A 136 -24.18 20.92 -15.28
CA THR A 136 -25.50 21.05 -15.95
C THR A 136 -25.66 20.14 -17.17
N ASP A 137 -24.62 19.38 -17.53
CA ASP A 137 -24.64 18.45 -18.65
C ASP A 137 -23.67 17.27 -18.43
N ALA A 138 -23.71 16.30 -19.35
CA ALA A 138 -22.88 15.10 -19.30
C ALA A 138 -21.37 15.40 -19.43
N ALA A 139 -20.98 16.43 -20.16
CA ALA A 139 -19.57 16.78 -20.35
C ALA A 139 -18.98 17.40 -19.08
N GLY A 140 -19.75 18.27 -18.41
CA GLY A 140 -19.44 18.81 -17.09
C GLY A 140 -19.36 17.70 -16.04
N PHE A 141 -20.25 16.70 -16.12
CA PHE A 141 -20.21 15.54 -15.23
C PHE A 141 -18.92 14.72 -15.42
N GLU A 142 -18.54 14.44 -16.67
CA GLU A 142 -17.28 13.74 -16.97
C GLU A 142 -16.06 14.53 -16.48
N GLY A 143 -16.05 15.86 -16.67
CA GLY A 143 -14.99 16.72 -16.14
C GLY A 143 -14.90 16.66 -14.61
N LEU A 144 -16.03 16.69 -13.91
CA LEU A 144 -16.10 16.54 -12.45
C LEU A 144 -15.58 15.15 -12.02
N LEU A 145 -16.02 14.09 -12.71
CA LEU A 145 -15.58 12.72 -12.45
C LEU A 145 -14.05 12.61 -12.51
N ILE A 146 -13.44 13.09 -13.60
CA ILE A 146 -11.98 13.03 -13.78
C ILE A 146 -11.26 13.81 -12.69
N ARG A 147 -11.76 15.00 -12.32
CA ARG A 147 -11.19 15.79 -11.24
C ARG A 147 -11.23 15.05 -9.90
N GLU A 148 -12.38 14.53 -9.51
CA GLU A 148 -12.54 13.77 -8.26
C GLU A 148 -11.70 12.49 -8.25
N LEU A 149 -11.56 11.84 -9.41
CA LEU A 149 -10.70 10.67 -9.56
C LEU A 149 -9.23 11.01 -9.31
N LEU A 150 -8.74 12.11 -9.89
CA LEU A 150 -7.37 12.58 -9.71
C LEU A 150 -7.11 13.00 -8.27
N ILE A 151 -8.04 13.73 -7.65
CA ILE A 151 -7.93 14.13 -6.24
C ILE A 151 -7.89 12.89 -5.34
N GLY A 152 -8.86 11.98 -5.48
CA GLY A 152 -8.91 10.75 -4.68
C GLY A 152 -7.66 9.88 -4.87
N SER A 153 -7.19 9.73 -6.10
CA SER A 153 -5.95 9.01 -6.41
C SER A 153 -4.74 9.68 -5.75
N GLY A 154 -4.64 11.01 -5.79
CA GLY A 154 -3.58 11.76 -5.13
C GLY A 154 -3.60 11.60 -3.61
N VAL A 155 -4.78 11.56 -3.00
CA VAL A 155 -4.95 11.29 -1.56
C VAL A 155 -4.46 9.89 -1.22
N LEU A 156 -4.86 8.86 -1.99
CA LEU A 156 -4.37 7.49 -1.78
C LEU A 156 -2.86 7.40 -1.89
N VAL A 157 -2.27 8.06 -2.90
CA VAL A 157 -0.81 8.12 -3.07
C VAL A 157 -0.13 8.71 -1.84
N THR A 158 -0.64 9.84 -1.37
CA THR A 158 -0.08 10.57 -0.23
C THR A 158 -0.18 9.74 1.06
N LEU A 159 -1.34 9.16 1.34
CA LEU A 159 -1.57 8.37 2.55
C LEU A 159 -0.72 7.11 2.59
N THR A 160 -0.69 6.33 1.50
CA THR A 160 0.11 5.11 1.42
C THR A 160 1.60 5.39 1.47
N LEU A 161 2.07 6.43 0.78
CA LEU A 161 3.49 6.80 0.81
C LEU A 161 3.90 7.29 2.21
N GLY A 162 3.08 8.14 2.85
CA GLY A 162 3.30 8.60 4.21
C GLY A 162 3.35 7.44 5.22
N GLY A 163 2.40 6.51 5.11
CA GLY A 163 2.40 5.26 5.87
C GLY A 163 3.70 4.47 5.67
N ALA A 164 4.12 4.27 4.41
CA ALA A 164 5.33 3.51 4.11
C ALA A 164 6.61 4.12 4.67
N VAL A 165 6.76 5.43 4.57
CA VAL A 165 7.87 6.14 5.20
C VAL A 165 7.84 5.94 6.73
N ALA A 166 6.67 6.06 7.37
CA ALA A 166 6.53 5.81 8.81
C ALA A 166 6.91 4.36 9.19
N GLY A 167 6.49 3.37 8.40
CA GLY A 167 6.88 1.97 8.57
C GLY A 167 8.40 1.75 8.44
N GLY A 168 9.03 2.42 7.48
CA GLY A 168 10.49 2.45 7.34
C GLY A 168 11.19 3.07 8.55
N VAL A 169 10.66 4.17 9.08
CA VAL A 169 11.18 4.83 10.28
C VAL A 169 11.09 3.92 11.50
N ILE A 170 9.93 3.32 11.76
CA ILE A 170 9.74 2.37 12.86
C ILE A 170 10.75 1.23 12.77
N LYS A 171 10.96 0.67 11.56
CA LYS A 171 11.94 -0.40 11.35
C LYS A 171 13.39 0.07 11.56
N GLY A 172 13.74 1.25 11.07
CA GLY A 172 15.09 1.83 11.20
C GLY A 172 15.48 2.19 12.63
N LEU A 173 14.51 2.51 13.49
CA LEU A 173 14.70 2.72 14.93
C LEU A 173 14.89 1.41 15.72
N GLY A 174 14.50 0.27 15.15
CA GLY A 174 14.67 -1.05 15.77
C GLY A 174 16.13 -1.49 15.87
N ARG A 175 16.42 -2.37 16.83
CA ARG A 175 17.77 -2.93 17.01
C ARG A 175 18.10 -3.93 15.89
N PRO A 176 19.34 -3.93 15.36
CA PRO A 176 19.79 -4.98 14.44
C PRO A 176 19.77 -6.34 15.15
N PRO A 177 19.37 -7.43 14.48
CA PRO A 177 19.60 -8.78 14.99
C PRO A 177 21.12 -8.99 15.15
N GLY A 178 21.57 -9.37 16.35
CA GLY A 178 22.97 -9.74 16.58
C GLY A 178 23.82 -8.76 17.40
N GLN A 179 23.25 -7.78 18.10
CA GLN A 179 23.94 -7.25 19.29
C GLN A 179 23.84 -8.32 20.38
N PRO A 180 24.94 -8.98 20.78
CA PRO A 180 24.88 -9.90 21.90
C PRO A 180 24.50 -9.07 23.13
N THR A 181 23.35 -9.36 23.72
CA THR A 181 23.13 -9.11 25.14
C THR A 181 24.31 -9.73 25.86
N GLY A 182 25.11 -8.91 26.54
CA GLY A 182 26.39 -9.30 27.13
C GLY A 182 26.29 -10.66 27.81
N SER A 183 27.08 -11.61 27.33
CA SER A 183 27.31 -12.86 28.03
C SER A 183 27.98 -12.51 29.36
N PRO A 184 27.42 -12.88 30.54
CA PRO A 184 28.13 -12.71 31.79
C PRO A 184 29.32 -13.67 31.79
N GLY A 185 30.51 -13.13 31.53
CA GLY A 185 31.80 -13.66 31.96
C GLY A 185 32.06 -15.16 31.76
N THR A 186 32.52 -15.54 30.56
CA THR A 186 33.50 -16.63 30.46
C THR A 186 34.80 -16.11 31.05
N ARG A 187 34.97 -16.35 32.36
CA ARG A 187 36.24 -16.12 33.06
C ARG A 187 37.23 -17.16 32.51
N ASN A 188 38.15 -16.71 31.67
CA ASN A 188 39.33 -17.45 31.26
C ASN A 188 40.03 -18.04 32.50
N VAL A 189 39.95 -19.34 32.70
CA VAL A 189 40.93 -20.08 33.50
C VAL A 189 41.80 -20.82 32.51
N SER A 190 42.89 -20.16 32.12
CA SER A 190 43.99 -20.79 31.41
C SER A 190 45.18 -20.82 32.35
N ASN A 191 45.78 -22.02 32.46
CA ASN A 191 47.15 -22.32 32.89
C ASN A 191 47.43 -22.45 34.40
N ALA A 192 47.53 -23.71 34.83
CA ALA A 192 48.68 -24.18 35.61
C ALA A 192 48.81 -25.71 35.49
N ALA A 193 49.72 -26.18 34.62
CA ALA A 193 50.48 -27.40 34.85
C ALA A 193 51.88 -26.95 35.33
N PRO A 194 52.57 -27.70 36.21
CA PRO A 194 53.20 -28.96 35.81
C PRO A 194 53.07 -30.10 36.85
N GLY A 195 53.36 -31.33 36.42
CA GLY A 195 53.50 -32.51 37.30
C GLY A 195 54.68 -32.37 38.30
N PRO A 196 54.85 -33.35 39.20
CA PRO A 196 55.73 -34.47 38.86
C PRO A 196 55.33 -35.85 39.43
N GLU A 197 55.86 -36.88 38.76
CA GLU A 197 56.45 -38.14 39.25
C GLU A 197 55.79 -38.97 40.37
N GLY A 198 55.66 -40.29 40.10
CA GLY A 198 55.12 -41.31 41.01
C GLY A 198 55.99 -41.60 42.25
N PRO A 199 55.59 -42.58 43.08
CA PRO A 199 56.09 -43.94 42.83
C PRO A 199 55.07 -45.08 43.11
N ALA A 200 55.51 -46.28 42.73
CA ALA A 200 54.90 -47.59 42.84
C ALA A 200 54.52 -48.05 44.26
N LEU A 201 53.58 -49.02 44.34
CA LEU A 201 53.42 -50.11 45.33
C LEU A 201 52.21 -50.95 44.90
N GLN A 202 52.36 -52.12 44.28
CA GLN A 202 52.40 -53.48 44.88
C GLN A 202 51.30 -53.78 45.92
N GLY A 203 50.48 -54.78 45.62
CA GLY A 203 49.45 -55.38 46.47
C GLY A 203 48.42 -56.14 45.65
#